data_AF-A0A852KVF9-F1
#
_entry.id   AF-A0A852KVF9-F1
#
_cell.length_a   1.000
_cell.length_b   1.000
_cell.length_c   1.000
_cell.angle_alpha   90.00
_cell.angle_beta   90.00
_cell.angle_gamma   90.00
#
_symmetry.space_group_name_H-M   'P 1'
#
loop_
_entity.id
_entity.type
_entity.pdbx_description
1 polymer ?
#
loop_
_entity_poly.entity_id
_entity_poly.type
_entity_poly.pdbx_seq_one_letter_code
_entity_poly.pdbx_strand_id
1 'polypeptide(L)'
;EVDIVVAPCRGFQSAEATLREYVNQVLPVVTFAISEAELSSSDEHELRDIKEKFSLPIFFFKVPELGVDLISPKPNENQNSSLYCQLLDLEYLSTNHCSCGVPGPDADAQSMLVEHLEKLRLLSTFSRQVLQKHLVEAATSLNEVHCRCLDIFINQAFDMQRDLQITPKRLEYTRKKENELYESLMNIANRKQEEMKDMIVETLGNMKEELLEDAANMEFKDIIIPENGEPVSSKDVKCCIKQIQELIISRLNQAVANKLISSVDYLRESFVGTLERCLKSLEESWEVSVHPVRSLEKSKDTSVHITSNYLKQVWNMSCSHIGAVQTDNKPSFSLGEGSRLGIIQRITWVSPPTITSDWKRKVAQDAIESLSASKLAKSICSQFRTRLNSSHEAFAASLRQVSV
;
A
#
# COMPACT_ATOMS: atom_id res chain seq x y z
N GLU A 1 5.79 48.62 -25.48
CA GLU A 1 5.13 49.93 -25.31
C GLU A 1 5.56 50.45 -23.95
N VAL A 2 5.85 51.74 -23.81
CA VAL A 2 6.25 52.34 -22.53
C VAL A 2 5.14 53.30 -22.14
N ASP A 3 4.43 52.96 -21.07
CA ASP A 3 3.37 53.80 -20.55
C ASP A 3 3.91 54.65 -19.39
N ILE A 4 3.67 55.95 -19.47
CA ILE A 4 4.01 56.88 -18.40
C ILE A 4 2.74 57.08 -17.57
N VAL A 5 2.75 56.56 -16.35
CA VAL A 5 1.66 56.72 -15.39
C VAL A 5 2.04 57.79 -14.39
N VAL A 6 1.19 58.81 -14.27
CA VAL A 6 1.32 59.84 -13.23
C VAL A 6 0.30 59.54 -12.16
N ALA A 7 0.76 59.32 -10.92
CA ALA A 7 -0.14 59.08 -9.80
C ALA A 7 -1.08 60.28 -9.62
N PRO A 8 -2.39 60.05 -9.41
CA PRO A 8 -3.34 61.13 -9.15
C PRO A 8 -2.99 61.88 -7.85
N CYS A 9 -3.47 63.11 -7.71
CA CYS A 9 -3.22 63.90 -6.51
C CYS A 9 -3.65 63.15 -5.23
N ARG A 10 -2.89 63.32 -4.15
CA ARG A 10 -3.04 62.61 -2.85
C ARG A 10 -4.45 62.56 -2.27
N GLY A 11 -5.31 63.51 -2.63
CA GLY A 11 -6.71 63.55 -2.19
C GLY A 11 -7.66 62.58 -2.91
N PHE A 12 -7.23 61.95 -4.01
CA PHE A 12 -8.06 61.05 -4.82
C PHE A 12 -7.68 59.58 -4.63
N GLN A 13 -6.38 59.26 -4.72
CA GLN A 13 -5.85 57.90 -4.52
C GLN A 13 -4.38 58.01 -4.07
N SER A 14 -3.94 57.12 -3.17
CA SER A 14 -2.55 57.10 -2.71
C SER A 14 -1.61 56.55 -3.80
N ALA A 15 -0.33 56.94 -3.79
CA ALA A 15 0.64 56.35 -4.72
C ALA A 15 0.81 54.83 -4.50
N GLU A 16 0.64 54.36 -3.26
CA GLU A 16 0.66 52.94 -2.91
C GLU A 16 -0.46 52.16 -3.64
N ALA A 17 -1.69 52.65 -3.58
CA ALA A 17 -2.83 52.03 -4.27
C ALA A 17 -2.63 52.05 -5.79
N THR A 18 -2.09 53.15 -6.33
CA THR A 18 -1.78 53.26 -7.76
C THR A 18 -0.71 52.24 -8.16
N LEU A 19 0.41 52.16 -7.44
CA LEU A 19 1.48 51.20 -7.72
C LEU A 19 1.00 49.75 -7.64
N ARG A 20 0.14 49.42 -6.68
CA ARG A 20 -0.43 48.08 -6.51
C ARG A 20 -1.15 47.55 -7.76
N GLU A 21 -1.80 48.44 -8.51
CA GLU A 21 -2.52 48.07 -9.73
C GLU A 21 -1.56 47.60 -10.84
N TYR A 22 -0.32 48.10 -10.85
CA TYR A 22 0.65 47.91 -11.93
C TYR A 22 1.74 46.88 -11.63
N VAL A 23 2.21 46.77 -10.38
CA VAL A 23 3.39 45.95 -9.99
C VAL A 23 3.27 44.47 -10.39
N ASN A 24 2.05 43.94 -10.54
CA ASN A 24 1.84 42.54 -10.92
C ASN A 24 1.83 42.29 -12.43
N GLN A 25 1.69 43.33 -13.27
CA GLN A 25 1.49 43.19 -14.71
C GLN A 25 2.60 43.85 -15.53
N VAL A 26 3.28 44.83 -14.95
CA VAL A 26 4.37 45.57 -15.60
C VAL A 26 5.59 45.61 -14.70
N LEU A 27 6.77 45.90 -15.28
CA LEU A 27 8.01 46.14 -14.54
C LEU A 27 8.15 47.66 -14.31
N PRO A 28 7.79 48.18 -13.11
CA PRO A 28 7.72 49.62 -12.90
C PRO A 28 9.12 50.22 -12.69
N VAL A 29 9.36 51.37 -13.31
CA VAL A 29 10.45 52.27 -12.91
C VAL A 29 9.81 53.45 -12.18
N VAL A 30 10.01 53.49 -10.86
CA VAL A 30 9.33 54.47 -10.01
C VAL A 30 10.16 55.74 -9.91
N THR A 31 9.53 56.88 -10.19
CA THR A 31 10.11 58.22 -10.01
C THR A 31 9.28 59.00 -9.00
N PHE A 32 9.95 59.63 -8.03
CA PHE A 32 9.32 60.47 -7.01
C PHE A 32 9.86 61.89 -7.13
N ALA A 33 8.99 62.82 -7.54
CA ALA A 33 9.36 64.23 -7.74
C ALA A 33 9.06 65.05 -6.48
N ILE A 34 10.03 65.86 -6.05
CA ILE A 34 10.00 66.62 -4.80
C ILE A 34 10.19 68.09 -5.14
N SER A 35 9.22 68.94 -4.81
CA SER A 35 9.33 70.38 -5.09
C SER A 35 10.02 71.15 -3.98
N GLU A 36 9.98 70.65 -2.75
CA GLU A 36 10.48 71.35 -1.56
C GLU A 36 11.94 70.97 -1.25
N ALA A 37 12.57 71.72 -0.35
CA ALA A 37 13.94 71.44 0.11
C ALA A 37 14.02 70.26 1.09
N GLU A 38 12.88 69.86 1.66
CA GLU A 38 12.71 68.78 2.65
C GLU A 38 11.44 67.98 2.30
N LEU A 39 11.36 66.75 2.79
CA LEU A 39 10.13 65.94 2.71
C LEU A 39 9.09 66.46 3.68
N SER A 40 7.84 66.61 3.22
CA SER A 40 6.70 66.82 4.10
C SER A 40 6.38 65.53 4.87
N SER A 41 5.69 65.66 6.01
CA SER A 41 5.24 64.50 6.80
C SER A 41 4.36 63.53 5.99
N SER A 42 3.63 64.06 4.99
CA SER A 42 2.86 63.25 4.06
C SER A 42 3.74 62.50 3.06
N ASP A 43 4.84 63.10 2.58
CA ASP A 43 5.81 62.42 1.71
C ASP A 43 6.49 61.28 2.45
N GLU A 44 6.92 61.53 3.69
CA GLU A 44 7.58 60.51 4.52
C GLU A 44 6.67 59.31 4.79
N HIS A 45 5.39 59.56 5.10
CA HIS A 45 4.43 58.47 5.33
C HIS A 45 4.19 57.64 4.05
N GLU A 46 4.00 58.30 2.91
CA GLU A 46 3.80 57.64 1.61
C GLU A 46 5.01 56.81 1.20
N LEU A 47 6.22 57.33 1.40
CA LEU A 47 7.46 56.60 1.12
C LEU A 47 7.67 55.42 2.06
N ARG A 48 7.29 55.51 3.34
CA ARG A 48 7.34 54.35 4.24
C ARG A 48 6.40 53.24 3.79
N ASP A 49 5.17 53.61 3.43
CA ASP A 49 4.15 52.67 2.96
C ASP A 49 4.60 51.94 1.67
N ILE A 50 5.20 52.66 0.72
CA ILE A 50 5.73 52.08 -0.52
C ILE A 50 6.89 51.12 -0.23
N LYS A 51 7.79 51.48 0.70
CA LYS A 51 8.94 50.65 1.05
C LYS A 51 8.51 49.32 1.65
N GLU A 52 7.59 49.36 2.62
CA GLU A 52 7.09 48.19 3.33
C GLU A 52 6.39 47.21 2.39
N LYS A 53 5.61 47.72 1.42
CA LYS A 53 4.77 46.89 0.56
C LYS A 53 5.45 46.41 -0.71
N PHE A 54 6.39 47.17 -1.27
CA PHE A 54 6.95 46.87 -2.60
C PHE A 54 8.47 46.77 -2.63
N SER A 55 9.20 47.38 -1.68
CA SER A 55 10.68 47.34 -1.64
C SER A 55 11.35 47.62 -2.99
N LEU A 56 10.80 48.57 -3.76
CA LEU A 56 11.28 48.92 -5.10
C LEU A 56 12.33 50.04 -5.05
N PRO A 57 13.31 50.04 -5.96
CA PRO A 57 14.20 51.19 -6.14
C PRO A 57 13.42 52.41 -6.67
N ILE A 58 13.66 53.59 -6.10
CA ILE A 58 12.99 54.84 -6.49
C ILE A 58 14.02 55.87 -7.00
N PHE A 59 13.70 56.50 -8.13
CA PHE A 59 14.42 57.68 -8.61
C PHE A 59 13.82 58.94 -8.00
N PHE A 60 14.50 59.54 -7.03
CA PHE A 60 14.09 60.80 -6.41
C PHE A 60 14.62 61.98 -7.23
N PHE A 61 13.74 62.90 -7.63
CA PHE A 61 14.12 64.09 -8.38
C PHE A 61 13.62 65.37 -7.70
N LYS A 62 14.54 66.28 -7.37
CA LYS A 62 14.16 67.61 -6.86
C LYS A 62 13.82 68.53 -8.03
N VAL A 63 12.60 69.02 -8.06
CA VAL A 63 12.11 69.95 -9.08
C VAL A 63 12.66 71.35 -8.79
N PRO A 64 13.35 72.01 -9.74
CA PRO A 64 13.82 73.37 -9.55
C PRO A 64 12.66 74.36 -9.37
N GLU A 65 12.77 75.29 -8.42
CA GLU A 65 11.80 76.39 -8.28
C GLU A 65 11.87 77.34 -9.49
N LEU A 66 10.74 77.52 -10.17
CA LEU A 66 10.62 78.46 -11.29
C LEU A 66 10.64 79.90 -10.76
N GLY A 67 11.78 80.58 -10.86
CA GLY A 67 11.88 82.03 -10.62
C GLY A 67 13.02 82.52 -9.72
N VAL A 68 13.91 81.63 -9.25
CA VAL A 68 15.10 82.07 -8.50
C VAL A 68 16.27 82.26 -9.47
N ASP A 69 16.61 83.52 -9.67
CA ASP A 69 17.61 84.04 -10.58
C ASP A 69 19.00 83.36 -10.50
N LEU A 70 19.66 83.40 -11.66
CA LEU A 70 21.03 83.02 -12.02
C LEU A 70 22.15 83.72 -11.21
N ILE A 71 21.90 84.24 -10.00
CA ILE A 71 22.85 85.04 -9.22
C ILE A 71 22.72 84.72 -7.72
N SER A 72 23.05 83.50 -7.33
CA SER A 72 23.36 83.15 -5.94
C SER A 72 24.61 82.27 -5.92
N PRO A 73 25.59 82.48 -5.02
CA PRO A 73 26.80 81.69 -4.99
C PRO A 73 26.46 80.22 -4.75
N LYS A 74 26.98 79.33 -5.61
CA LYS A 74 26.86 77.87 -5.46
C LYS A 74 27.29 77.48 -4.04
N PRO A 75 26.40 76.89 -3.21
CA PRO A 75 26.82 76.29 -1.96
C PRO A 75 27.74 75.10 -2.27
N ASN A 76 28.77 74.93 -1.44
CA ASN A 76 29.78 73.86 -1.58
C ASN A 76 29.13 72.49 -1.82
N GLU A 77 29.57 71.78 -2.86
CA GLU A 77 29.11 70.43 -3.27
C GLU A 77 29.33 69.31 -2.22
N ASN A 78 29.83 69.64 -1.02
CA ASN A 78 30.28 68.67 -0.01
C ASN A 78 29.39 68.59 1.24
N GLN A 79 28.26 69.30 1.30
CA GLN A 79 27.28 69.13 2.39
C GLN A 79 26.08 68.35 1.88
N ASN A 80 25.82 67.19 2.49
CA ASN A 80 24.62 66.41 2.26
C ASN A 80 23.39 67.31 2.50
N SER A 81 22.50 67.40 1.51
CA SER A 81 21.26 68.16 1.65
C SER A 81 20.38 67.58 2.76
N SER A 82 19.54 68.42 3.37
CA SER A 82 18.53 67.97 4.36
C SER A 82 17.69 66.81 3.80
N LEU A 83 17.30 66.94 2.53
CA LEU A 83 16.62 65.91 1.76
C LEU A 83 17.40 64.59 1.63
N TYR A 84 18.71 64.64 1.40
CA TYR A 84 19.56 63.46 1.37
C TYR A 84 19.61 62.75 2.73
N CYS A 85 19.70 63.51 3.83
CA CYS A 85 19.65 62.96 5.19
C CYS A 85 18.30 62.30 5.48
N GLN A 86 17.17 62.91 5.12
CA GLN A 86 15.85 62.31 5.30
C GLN A 86 15.67 61.01 4.50
N LEU A 87 16.17 60.95 3.26
CA LEU A 87 16.10 59.73 2.44
C LEU A 87 17.08 58.64 2.90
N LEU A 88 18.19 59.02 3.55
CA LEU A 88 19.04 58.08 4.29
C LEU A 88 18.34 57.52 5.52
N ASP A 89 17.63 58.35 6.30
CA ASP A 89 16.90 57.93 7.50
C ASP A 89 15.71 57.01 7.15
N LEU A 90 15.10 57.21 5.98
CA LEU A 90 14.11 56.29 5.40
C LEU A 90 14.75 55.05 4.75
N GLU A 91 16.08 54.92 4.81
CA GLU A 91 16.92 53.85 4.26
C GLU A 91 16.65 53.56 2.77
N TYR A 92 16.33 54.60 2.01
CA TYR A 92 16.28 54.55 0.55
C TYR A 92 17.66 54.73 -0.06
N LEU A 93 18.51 55.53 0.57
CA LEU A 93 19.90 55.79 0.14
C LEU A 93 20.88 55.04 1.03
N SER A 94 22.12 54.85 0.55
CA SER A 94 23.22 54.22 1.30
C SER A 94 24.46 55.12 1.31
N THR A 95 25.16 55.18 2.45
CA THR A 95 26.34 56.03 2.68
C THR A 95 27.61 55.58 1.94
N ASN A 96 27.59 54.39 1.32
CA ASN A 96 28.76 53.74 0.74
C ASN A 96 28.99 54.03 -0.76
N HIS A 97 28.14 54.82 -1.42
CA HIS A 97 28.20 55.01 -2.87
C HIS A 97 28.47 56.46 -3.26
N CYS A 98 29.62 56.68 -3.90
CA CYS A 98 30.06 57.97 -4.41
C CYS A 98 29.15 58.40 -5.57
N SER A 99 28.81 59.69 -5.64
CA SER A 99 27.88 60.30 -6.61
C SER A 99 28.37 60.29 -8.07
N CYS A 100 29.44 59.55 -8.36
CA CYS A 100 29.92 59.30 -9.71
C CYS A 100 29.12 58.14 -10.32
N GLY A 101 28.26 58.44 -11.30
CA GLY A 101 27.37 57.48 -11.97
C GLY A 101 28.07 56.42 -12.83
N VAL A 102 29.14 55.80 -12.34
CA VAL A 102 29.79 54.63 -12.95
C VAL A 102 29.45 53.40 -12.10
N PRO A 103 28.60 52.49 -12.59
CA PRO A 103 28.26 51.28 -11.86
C PRO A 103 29.46 50.33 -11.76
N GLY A 104 29.69 49.76 -10.59
CA GLY A 104 30.44 48.51 -10.46
C GLY A 104 29.62 47.33 -11.02
N PRO A 105 30.27 46.23 -11.46
CA PRO A 105 29.61 45.09 -12.12
C PRO A 105 28.59 44.34 -11.24
N ASP A 106 28.61 44.52 -9.92
CA ASP A 106 27.70 43.91 -8.93
C ASP A 106 26.78 44.95 -8.23
N ALA A 107 26.65 46.16 -8.77
CA ALA A 107 25.86 47.20 -8.13
C ALA A 107 24.35 46.88 -8.27
N ASP A 108 23.76 46.41 -7.18
CA ASP A 108 22.32 46.21 -7.03
C ASP A 108 21.57 47.50 -7.39
N ALA A 109 20.42 47.40 -8.08
CA ALA A 109 19.66 48.59 -8.46
C ALA A 109 19.13 49.28 -7.20
N GLN A 110 19.78 50.38 -6.79
CA GLN A 110 19.46 51.13 -5.57
C GLN A 110 18.76 52.44 -5.90
N SER A 111 17.98 52.96 -4.96
CA SER A 111 17.34 54.27 -5.10
C SER A 111 18.38 55.38 -5.17
N MET A 112 18.05 56.46 -5.88
CA MET A 112 18.99 57.55 -6.13
C MET A 112 18.30 58.91 -6.02
N LEU A 113 18.98 59.89 -5.43
CA LEU A 113 18.53 61.29 -5.36
C LEU A 113 19.27 62.16 -6.39
N VAL A 114 18.51 62.88 -7.20
CA VAL A 114 19.00 63.85 -8.18
C VAL A 114 18.42 65.22 -7.89
N GLU A 115 19.25 66.13 -7.40
CA GLU A 115 18.80 67.50 -7.04
C GLU A 115 18.99 68.53 -8.17
N HIS A 116 19.75 68.19 -9.21
CA HIS A 116 20.11 69.11 -10.29
C HIS A 116 19.52 68.65 -11.62
N LEU A 117 18.86 69.56 -12.34
CA LEU A 117 18.20 69.26 -13.62
C LEU A 117 19.17 68.64 -14.66
N GLU A 118 20.42 69.11 -14.71
CA GLU A 118 21.45 68.59 -15.63
C GLU A 118 21.77 67.10 -15.42
N LYS A 119 21.50 66.59 -14.21
CA LYS A 119 21.71 65.20 -13.82
C LYS A 119 20.49 64.32 -14.06
N LEU A 120 19.36 64.86 -14.57
CA LEU A 120 18.16 64.08 -14.90
C LEU A 120 18.43 62.97 -15.94
N ARG A 121 19.46 63.12 -16.79
CA ARG A 121 19.95 62.08 -17.71
C ARG A 121 20.28 60.75 -17.02
N LEU A 122 20.56 60.76 -15.71
CA LEU A 122 20.80 59.57 -14.91
C LEU A 122 19.56 58.66 -14.79
N LEU A 123 18.35 59.17 -15.08
CA LEU A 123 17.12 58.37 -15.11
C LEU A 123 17.22 57.23 -16.12
N SER A 124 17.87 57.45 -17.27
CA SER A 124 18.07 56.40 -18.28
C SER A 124 18.98 55.28 -17.75
N THR A 125 20.06 55.65 -17.06
CA THR A 125 20.97 54.68 -16.42
C THR A 125 20.27 53.91 -15.31
N PHE A 126 19.54 54.61 -14.45
CA PHE A 126 18.76 54.01 -13.37
C PHE A 126 17.70 53.04 -13.91
N SER A 127 16.92 53.45 -14.91
CA SER A 127 15.91 52.60 -15.55
C SER A 127 16.52 51.32 -16.10
N ARG A 128 17.69 51.42 -16.74
CA ARG A 128 18.43 50.26 -17.24
C ARG A 128 18.83 49.30 -16.11
N GLN A 129 19.32 49.83 -14.99
CA GLN A 129 19.74 49.02 -13.84
C GLN A 129 18.55 48.27 -13.23
N VAL A 130 17.43 48.96 -13.00
CA VAL A 130 16.21 48.35 -12.44
C VAL A 130 15.68 47.25 -13.34
N LEU A 131 15.58 47.51 -14.65
CA LEU A 131 15.10 46.52 -15.61
C LEU A 131 16.06 45.32 -15.76
N GLN A 132 17.37 45.57 -15.73
CA GLN A 132 18.37 44.51 -15.77
C GLN A 132 18.30 43.61 -14.53
N LYS A 133 18.12 44.19 -13.34
CA LYS A 133 17.92 43.43 -12.09
C LYS A 133 16.71 42.51 -12.21
N HIS A 134 15.55 43.04 -12.61
CA HIS A 134 14.35 42.22 -12.78
C HIS A 134 14.53 41.11 -13.80
N LEU A 135 15.24 41.36 -14.91
CA LEU A 135 15.53 40.33 -15.91
C LEU A 135 16.40 39.21 -15.32
N VAL A 136 17.43 39.55 -14.55
CA VAL A 136 18.32 38.57 -13.89
C VAL A 136 17.55 37.76 -12.86
N GLU A 137 16.72 38.39 -12.03
CA GLU A 137 15.89 37.71 -11.03
C GLU A 137 14.93 36.72 -11.71
N ALA A 138 14.18 37.18 -12.73
CA ALA A 138 13.25 36.33 -13.46
C ALA A 138 13.95 35.15 -14.16
N ALA A 139 15.11 35.40 -14.79
CA ALA A 139 15.89 34.36 -15.44
C ALA A 139 16.44 33.33 -14.43
N THR A 140 16.86 33.79 -13.25
CA THR A 140 17.36 32.93 -12.17
C THR A 140 16.25 32.03 -11.63
N SER A 141 15.09 32.60 -11.31
CA SER A 141 13.92 31.81 -10.86
C SER A 141 13.45 30.82 -11.92
N LEU A 142 13.45 31.22 -13.20
CA LEU A 142 13.10 30.30 -14.29
C LEU A 142 14.11 29.15 -14.42
N ASN A 143 15.40 29.44 -14.27
CA ASN A 143 16.46 28.43 -14.30
C ASN A 143 16.32 27.44 -13.12
N GLU A 144 16.00 27.92 -11.92
CA GLU A 144 15.74 27.05 -10.76
C GLU A 144 14.57 26.10 -11.00
N VAL A 145 13.45 26.62 -11.53
CA VAL A 145 12.29 25.80 -11.89
C VAL A 145 12.66 24.77 -12.96
N HIS A 146 13.41 25.18 -13.98
CA HIS A 146 13.85 24.29 -15.05
C HIS A 146 14.75 23.15 -14.53
N CYS A 147 15.74 23.47 -13.69
CA CYS A 147 16.60 22.48 -13.05
C CYS A 147 15.80 21.48 -12.21
N ARG A 148 14.86 21.97 -11.40
CA ARG A 148 13.99 21.10 -10.59
C ARG A 148 13.12 20.18 -11.46
N CYS A 149 12.57 20.69 -12.56
CA CYS A 149 11.81 19.86 -13.50
C CYS A 149 12.70 18.77 -14.12
N LEU A 150 13.91 19.12 -14.55
CA LEU A 150 14.86 18.14 -15.09
C LEU A 150 15.23 17.07 -14.06
N ASP A 151 15.49 17.45 -12.81
CA ASP A 151 15.78 16.49 -11.74
C ASP A 151 14.62 15.51 -11.52
N ILE A 152 13.37 15.99 -11.54
CA ILE A 152 12.19 15.13 -11.45
C ILE A 152 12.15 14.16 -12.63
N PHE A 153 12.32 14.65 -13.86
CA PHE A 153 12.32 13.80 -15.06
C PHE A 153 13.43 12.75 -15.03
N ILE A 154 14.65 13.13 -14.64
CA ILE A 154 15.81 12.24 -14.56
C ILE A 154 15.58 11.16 -13.52
N ASN A 155 15.16 11.54 -12.31
CA ASN A 155 14.91 10.58 -11.24
C ASN A 155 13.77 9.62 -11.60
N GLN A 156 12.68 10.14 -12.18
CA GLN A 156 11.55 9.31 -12.60
C GLN A 156 11.92 8.36 -13.75
N ALA A 157 12.78 8.77 -14.68
CA ALA A 157 13.31 7.89 -15.71
C ALA A 157 14.18 6.77 -15.12
N PHE A 158 15.03 7.07 -14.13
CA PHE A 158 15.83 6.06 -13.44
C PHE A 158 14.99 5.10 -12.59
N ASP A 159 13.96 5.59 -11.90
CA ASP A 159 13.00 4.75 -11.18
C ASP A 159 12.26 3.83 -12.15
N MET A 160 11.75 4.36 -13.26
CA MET A 160 11.06 3.56 -14.28
C MET A 160 11.98 2.50 -14.90
N GLN A 161 13.24 2.84 -15.21
CA GLN A 161 14.21 1.86 -15.71
C GLN A 161 14.52 0.77 -14.68
N ARG A 162 14.65 1.15 -13.41
CA ARG A 162 14.86 0.20 -12.32
C ARG A 162 13.66 -0.73 -12.18
N ASP A 163 12.44 -0.20 -12.20
CA ASP A 163 11.22 -1.00 -12.11
C ASP A 163 11.10 -1.97 -13.29
N LEU A 164 11.40 -1.53 -14.51
CA LEU A 164 11.43 -2.40 -15.68
C LEU A 164 12.45 -3.54 -15.57
N GLN A 165 13.52 -3.40 -14.80
CA GLN A 165 14.54 -4.44 -14.62
C GLN A 165 14.35 -5.30 -13.38
N ILE A 166 13.93 -4.70 -12.25
CA ILE A 166 13.83 -5.36 -10.96
C ILE A 166 12.47 -6.06 -10.83
N THR A 167 11.38 -5.42 -11.25
CA THR A 167 10.02 -5.96 -11.08
C THR A 167 9.83 -7.31 -11.78
N PRO A 168 10.31 -7.54 -13.03
CA PRO A 168 10.23 -8.87 -13.65
C PRO A 168 10.99 -9.94 -12.86
N LYS A 169 12.20 -9.60 -12.37
CA LYS A 169 13.01 -10.52 -11.54
C LYS A 169 12.32 -10.85 -10.22
N ARG A 170 11.65 -9.87 -9.59
CA ARG A 170 10.83 -10.08 -8.39
C ARG A 170 9.69 -11.05 -8.65
N LEU A 171 8.92 -10.80 -9.71
CA LEU A 171 7.80 -11.65 -10.10
C LEU A 171 8.24 -13.09 -10.38
N GLU A 172 9.37 -13.28 -11.06
CA GLU A 172 9.90 -14.59 -11.34
C GLU A 172 10.39 -15.32 -10.08
N TYR A 173 11.11 -14.61 -9.19
CA TYR A 173 11.53 -15.15 -7.90
C TYR A 173 10.33 -15.54 -7.03
N THR A 174 9.33 -14.67 -6.93
CA THR A 174 8.09 -14.93 -6.20
C THR A 174 7.34 -16.14 -6.77
N ARG A 175 7.25 -16.26 -8.10
CA ARG A 175 6.67 -17.44 -8.77
C ARG A 175 7.43 -18.71 -8.43
N LYS A 176 8.77 -18.67 -8.47
CA LYS A 176 9.61 -19.82 -8.12
C LYS A 176 9.40 -20.26 -6.67
N LYS A 177 9.39 -19.31 -5.73
CA LYS A 177 9.21 -19.59 -4.31
C LYS A 177 7.83 -20.11 -3.95
N GLU A 178 6.79 -19.59 -4.60
CA GLU A 178 5.46 -20.14 -4.42
C GLU A 178 5.34 -21.56 -5.00
N ASN A 179 5.95 -21.83 -6.16
CA ASN A 179 5.95 -23.17 -6.73
C ASN A 179 6.72 -24.18 -5.84
N GLU A 180 7.87 -23.79 -5.29
CA GLU A 180 8.60 -24.59 -4.30
C GLU A 180 7.73 -24.91 -3.07
N LEU A 181 6.96 -23.92 -2.59
CA LEU A 181 6.04 -24.10 -1.48
C LEU A 181 4.88 -25.03 -1.84
N TYR A 182 4.25 -24.84 -3.00
CA TYR A 182 3.17 -25.70 -3.49
C TYR A 182 3.58 -27.17 -3.54
N GLU A 183 4.74 -27.46 -4.13
CA GLU A 183 5.28 -28.82 -4.19
C GLU A 183 5.58 -29.40 -2.80
N SER A 184 6.14 -28.58 -1.90
CA SER A 184 6.39 -29.01 -0.51
C SER A 184 5.08 -29.39 0.20
N LEU A 185 4.06 -28.54 0.10
CA LEU A 185 2.75 -28.77 0.72
C LEU A 185 2.03 -29.98 0.11
N MET A 186 2.12 -30.16 -1.21
CA MET A 186 1.54 -31.31 -1.91
C MET A 186 2.19 -32.63 -1.45
N ASN A 187 3.51 -32.63 -1.26
CA ASN A 187 4.24 -33.78 -0.73
C ASN A 187 3.85 -34.10 0.72
N ILE A 188 3.69 -33.09 1.59
CA ILE A 188 3.21 -33.30 2.97
C ILE A 188 1.80 -33.90 2.95
N ALA A 189 0.90 -33.38 2.11
CA ALA A 189 -0.46 -33.90 1.98
C ALA A 189 -0.49 -35.36 1.50
N ASN A 190 0.34 -35.72 0.52
CA ASN A 190 0.45 -37.10 0.01
C ASN A 190 1.00 -38.06 1.08
N ARG A 191 2.05 -37.67 1.80
CA ARG A 191 2.61 -38.47 2.90
C ARG A 191 1.58 -38.68 4.01
N LYS A 192 0.85 -37.63 4.36
CA LYS A 192 -0.19 -37.69 5.40
C LYS A 192 -1.41 -38.50 4.98
N GLN A 193 -1.70 -38.62 3.68
CA GLN A 193 -2.72 -39.55 3.18
C GLN A 193 -2.38 -41.01 3.53
N GLU A 194 -1.13 -41.42 3.31
CA GLU A 194 -0.68 -42.77 3.64
C GLU A 194 -0.68 -43.01 5.15
N GLU A 195 -0.19 -42.05 5.95
CA GLU A 195 -0.26 -42.12 7.42
C GLU A 195 -1.70 -42.22 7.93
N MET A 196 -2.65 -41.46 7.35
CA MET A 196 -4.08 -41.56 7.69
C MET A 196 -4.66 -42.92 7.30
N LYS A 197 -4.30 -43.46 6.14
CA LYS A 197 -4.74 -44.78 5.70
C LYS A 197 -4.26 -45.85 6.68
N ASP A 198 -2.99 -45.81 7.07
CA ASP A 198 -2.41 -46.77 8.00
C ASP A 198 -3.06 -46.66 9.40
N MET A 199 -3.31 -45.45 9.89
CA MET A 199 -4.04 -45.20 11.13
C MET A 199 -5.48 -45.76 11.11
N ILE A 200 -6.19 -45.64 9.98
CA ILE A 200 -7.53 -46.21 9.83
C ILE A 200 -7.45 -47.74 9.86
N VAL A 201 -6.50 -48.33 9.15
CA VAL A 201 -6.29 -49.80 9.14
C VAL A 201 -5.96 -50.32 10.54
N GLU A 202 -5.07 -49.64 11.27
CA GLU A 202 -4.71 -49.97 12.65
C GLU A 202 -5.93 -49.87 13.58
N THR A 203 -6.71 -48.80 13.47
CA THR A 203 -7.91 -48.59 14.29
C THR A 203 -8.97 -49.65 14.00
N LEU A 204 -9.16 -50.00 12.73
CA LEU A 204 -10.05 -51.08 12.32
C LEU A 204 -9.59 -52.43 12.89
N GLY A 205 -8.29 -52.71 12.88
CA GLY A 205 -7.72 -53.92 13.45
C GLY A 205 -7.92 -54.03 14.96
N ASN A 206 -7.68 -52.93 15.68
CA ASN A 206 -7.81 -52.89 17.15
C ASN A 206 -9.27 -52.99 17.61
N MET A 207 -10.19 -52.35 16.90
CA MET A 207 -11.61 -52.37 17.25
C MET A 207 -12.35 -53.60 16.73
N LYS A 208 -11.70 -54.44 15.90
CA LYS A 208 -12.35 -55.54 15.21
C LYS A 208 -13.11 -56.45 16.17
N GLU A 209 -12.46 -56.95 17.21
CA GLU A 209 -13.07 -57.89 18.13
C GLU A 209 -14.19 -57.24 18.96
N GLU A 210 -13.97 -56.01 19.45
CA GLU A 210 -14.98 -55.24 20.18
C GLU A 210 -16.25 -55.00 19.34
N LEU A 211 -16.09 -54.67 18.05
CA LEU A 211 -17.22 -54.46 17.13
C LEU A 211 -17.97 -55.77 16.83
N LEU A 212 -17.25 -56.89 16.76
CA LEU A 212 -17.87 -58.22 16.60
C LEU A 212 -18.65 -58.63 17.84
N GLU A 213 -18.14 -58.35 19.04
CA GLU A 213 -18.85 -58.59 20.30
C GLU A 213 -20.08 -57.67 20.45
N ASP A 214 -19.94 -56.38 20.18
CA ASP A 214 -21.06 -55.43 20.18
C ASP A 214 -22.16 -55.85 19.19
N ALA A 215 -21.79 -56.34 18.01
CA ALA A 215 -22.74 -56.87 17.03
C ALA A 215 -23.41 -58.17 17.50
N ALA A 216 -22.67 -59.09 18.13
CA ALA A 216 -23.22 -60.34 18.67
C ALA A 216 -24.28 -60.08 19.76
N ASN A 217 -24.00 -59.10 20.63
CA ASN A 217 -24.84 -58.71 21.76
C ASN A 217 -25.95 -57.71 21.38
N MET A 218 -26.02 -57.29 20.12
CA MET A 218 -26.97 -56.28 19.66
C MET A 218 -28.43 -56.77 19.77
N GLU A 219 -29.27 -56.01 20.46
CA GLU A 219 -30.72 -56.17 20.44
C GLU A 219 -31.30 -55.32 19.30
N PHE A 220 -32.08 -55.95 18.41
CA PHE A 220 -32.70 -55.22 17.30
C PHE A 220 -33.90 -54.43 17.78
N LYS A 221 -33.99 -53.17 17.34
CA LYS A 221 -35.19 -52.36 17.55
C LYS A 221 -36.24 -52.77 16.53
N ASP A 222 -37.49 -52.84 16.97
CA ASP A 222 -38.69 -53.04 16.14
C ASP A 222 -38.76 -54.38 15.37
N ILE A 223 -38.05 -55.41 15.84
CA ILE A 223 -38.06 -56.76 15.24
C ILE A 223 -38.26 -57.80 16.35
N ILE A 224 -39.31 -58.63 16.22
CA ILE A 224 -39.57 -59.76 17.12
C ILE A 224 -38.82 -60.97 16.56
N ILE A 225 -37.75 -61.40 17.24
CA ILE A 225 -37.04 -62.62 16.87
C ILE A 225 -37.81 -63.81 17.48
N PRO A 226 -38.37 -64.73 16.69
CA PRO A 226 -39.04 -65.91 17.24
C PRO A 226 -38.02 -66.85 17.90
N GLU A 227 -38.23 -67.20 19.18
CA GLU A 227 -37.35 -68.10 19.95
C GLU A 227 -37.30 -69.55 19.40
N ASN A 228 -38.28 -69.94 18.57
CA ASN A 228 -38.50 -71.32 18.14
C ASN A 228 -37.78 -71.74 16.85
N GLY A 229 -36.82 -70.95 16.35
CA GLY A 229 -36.06 -71.31 15.15
C GLY A 229 -36.85 -71.21 13.83
N GLU A 230 -37.97 -70.49 13.83
CA GLU A 230 -38.74 -70.22 12.61
C GLU A 230 -38.05 -69.18 11.71
N PRO A 231 -38.17 -69.31 10.37
CA PRO A 231 -37.51 -68.43 9.42
C PRO A 231 -38.03 -66.99 9.51
N VAL A 232 -37.13 -66.08 9.83
CA VAL A 232 -37.40 -64.64 9.89
C VAL A 232 -37.70 -64.09 8.48
N SER A 233 -38.67 -63.17 8.38
CA SER A 233 -39.05 -62.54 7.11
C SER A 233 -37.85 -61.87 6.42
N SER A 234 -37.77 -61.98 5.10
CA SER A 234 -36.70 -61.34 4.30
C SER A 234 -36.61 -59.82 4.50
N LYS A 235 -37.73 -59.15 4.84
CA LYS A 235 -37.73 -57.72 5.19
C LYS A 235 -37.03 -57.45 6.53
N ASP A 236 -37.27 -58.30 7.52
CA ASP A 236 -36.72 -58.15 8.87
C ASP A 236 -35.23 -58.49 8.88
N VAL A 237 -34.81 -59.51 8.12
CA VAL A 237 -33.38 -59.83 7.91
C VAL A 237 -32.64 -58.64 7.29
N LYS A 238 -33.22 -57.97 6.28
CA LYS A 238 -32.62 -56.76 5.69
C LYS A 238 -32.55 -55.61 6.69
N CYS A 239 -33.55 -55.47 7.56
CA CYS A 239 -33.56 -54.47 8.61
C CYS A 239 -32.47 -54.75 9.66
N CYS A 240 -32.31 -56.00 10.11
CA CYS A 240 -31.23 -56.44 11.00
C CYS A 240 -29.84 -56.13 10.42
N ILE A 241 -29.61 -56.45 9.15
CA ILE A 241 -28.34 -56.16 8.46
C ILE A 241 -28.07 -54.65 8.47
N LYS A 242 -29.09 -53.84 8.17
CA LYS A 242 -28.95 -52.38 8.15
C LYS A 242 -28.61 -51.84 9.55
N GLN A 243 -29.27 -52.33 10.60
CA GLN A 243 -28.99 -51.91 11.98
C GLN A 243 -27.56 -52.29 12.42
N ILE A 244 -27.08 -53.49 12.09
CA ILE A 244 -25.68 -53.91 12.36
C ILE A 244 -24.70 -52.99 11.62
N GLN A 245 -24.96 -52.70 10.34
CA GLN A 245 -24.12 -51.80 9.55
C GLN A 245 -24.09 -50.38 10.12
N GLU A 246 -25.23 -49.83 10.53
CA GLU A 246 -25.31 -48.50 11.15
C GLU A 246 -24.53 -48.42 12.47
N LEU A 247 -24.62 -49.45 13.32
CA LEU A 247 -23.86 -49.53 14.57
C LEU A 247 -22.35 -49.53 14.32
N ILE A 248 -21.88 -50.38 13.40
CA ILE A 248 -20.46 -50.49 13.03
C ILE A 248 -19.95 -49.18 12.46
N ILE A 249 -20.69 -48.60 11.50
CA ILE A 249 -20.34 -47.33 10.87
C ILE A 249 -20.27 -46.21 11.91
N SER A 250 -21.24 -46.13 12.83
CA SER A 250 -21.27 -45.10 13.86
C SER A 250 -20.06 -45.20 14.80
N ARG A 251 -19.77 -46.40 15.33
CA ARG A 251 -18.65 -46.60 16.26
C ARG A 251 -17.30 -46.40 15.58
N LEU A 252 -17.14 -46.91 14.36
CA LEU A 252 -15.91 -46.75 13.60
C LEU A 252 -15.67 -45.28 13.24
N ASN A 253 -16.70 -44.56 12.77
CA ASN A 253 -16.58 -43.14 12.45
C ASN A 253 -16.17 -42.32 13.68
N GLN A 254 -16.72 -42.63 14.85
CA GLN A 254 -16.37 -41.93 16.09
C GLN A 254 -14.90 -42.14 16.47
N ALA A 255 -14.42 -43.39 16.45
CA ALA A 255 -13.03 -43.69 16.80
C ALA A 255 -12.03 -43.16 15.77
N VAL A 256 -12.34 -43.28 14.48
CA VAL A 256 -11.52 -42.75 13.39
C VAL A 256 -11.50 -41.22 13.41
N ALA A 257 -12.64 -40.57 13.66
CA ALA A 257 -12.70 -39.10 13.79
C ALA A 257 -11.85 -38.60 14.95
N ASN A 258 -11.91 -39.25 16.11
CA ASN A 258 -11.12 -38.86 17.28
C ASN A 258 -9.60 -38.90 16.99
N LYS A 259 -9.12 -39.92 16.28
CA LYS A 259 -7.70 -39.99 15.89
C LYS A 259 -7.34 -39.06 14.71
N LEU A 260 -8.26 -38.84 13.78
CA LEU A 260 -8.06 -37.94 12.64
C LEU A 260 -7.90 -36.48 13.08
N ILE A 261 -8.61 -36.04 14.13
CA ILE A 261 -8.48 -34.67 14.67
C ILE A 261 -7.01 -34.33 14.92
N SER A 262 -6.29 -35.17 15.68
CA SER A 262 -4.87 -34.93 15.97
C SER A 262 -3.97 -34.96 14.73
N SER A 263 -4.29 -35.81 13.74
CA SER A 263 -3.51 -35.90 12.49
C SER A 263 -3.74 -34.68 11.58
N VAL A 264 -4.96 -34.16 11.55
CA VAL A 264 -5.34 -32.94 10.83
C VAL A 264 -4.78 -31.69 11.52
N ASP A 265 -4.78 -31.64 12.85
CA ASP A 265 -4.16 -30.55 13.61
C ASP A 265 -2.64 -30.51 13.37
N TYR A 266 -1.98 -31.67 13.38
CA TYR A 266 -0.55 -31.75 13.02
C TYR A 266 -0.29 -31.31 11.58
N LEU A 267 -1.16 -31.72 10.63
CA LEU A 267 -1.07 -31.27 9.24
C LEU A 267 -1.17 -29.74 9.18
N ARG A 268 -2.15 -29.15 9.85
CA ARG A 268 -2.32 -27.69 9.93
C ARG A 268 -1.06 -27.02 10.50
N GLU A 269 -0.57 -27.46 11.65
CA GLU A 269 0.64 -26.91 12.30
C GLU A 269 1.90 -27.02 11.42
N SER A 270 2.11 -28.17 10.77
CA SER A 270 3.23 -28.38 9.84
C SER A 270 3.17 -27.46 8.62
N PHE A 271 1.96 -27.15 8.13
CA PHE A 271 1.75 -26.23 7.02
C PHE A 271 2.02 -24.78 7.45
N VAL A 272 1.56 -24.35 8.64
CA VAL A 272 1.84 -23.00 9.17
C VAL A 272 3.33 -22.77 9.26
N GLY A 273 4.04 -23.70 9.91
CA GLY A 273 5.47 -23.52 10.14
C GLY A 273 6.25 -23.47 8.83
N THR A 274 5.82 -24.19 7.80
CA THR A 274 6.42 -24.13 6.47
C THR A 274 6.16 -22.78 5.79
N LEU A 275 4.93 -22.29 5.86
CA LEU A 275 4.56 -20.98 5.35
C LEU A 275 5.32 -19.86 6.05
N GLU A 276 5.38 -19.86 7.38
CA GLU A 276 6.09 -18.86 8.18
C GLU A 276 7.58 -18.83 7.86
N ARG A 277 8.23 -19.99 7.75
CA ARG A 277 9.65 -20.08 7.38
C ARG A 277 9.90 -19.57 5.95
N CYS A 278 9.04 -19.93 4.99
CA CYS A 278 9.15 -19.46 3.62
C CYS A 278 8.93 -17.94 3.52
N LEU A 279 7.94 -17.41 4.23
CA LEU A 279 7.61 -15.99 4.25
C LEU A 279 8.72 -15.16 4.90
N LYS A 280 9.28 -15.64 6.02
CA LYS A 280 10.45 -15.02 6.66
C LYS A 280 11.68 -15.05 5.75
N SER A 281 11.95 -16.17 5.09
CA SER A 281 13.05 -16.27 4.12
C SER A 281 12.86 -15.36 2.90
N LEU A 282 11.62 -15.17 2.46
CA LEU A 282 11.27 -14.23 1.39
C LEU A 282 11.56 -12.77 1.82
N GLU A 283 11.18 -12.40 3.03
CA GLU A 283 11.46 -11.07 3.60
C GLU A 283 12.98 -10.83 3.75
N GLU A 284 13.72 -11.80 4.30
CA GLU A 284 15.18 -11.69 4.53
C GLU A 284 16.00 -11.71 3.23
N SER A 285 15.69 -12.61 2.29
CA SER A 285 16.41 -12.69 1.00
C SER A 285 16.20 -11.45 0.13
N TRP A 286 15.07 -10.76 0.32
CA TRP A 286 14.73 -9.55 -0.39
C TRP A 286 15.53 -8.34 0.09
N GLU A 287 15.63 -8.13 1.41
CA GLU A 287 16.40 -7.02 1.99
C GLU A 287 17.85 -7.01 1.50
N VAL A 288 18.45 -8.20 1.35
CA VAL A 288 19.83 -8.39 0.86
C VAL A 288 19.97 -8.07 -0.64
N SER A 289 18.93 -8.31 -1.44
CA SER A 289 18.99 -8.19 -2.92
C SER A 289 18.80 -6.77 -3.46
N VAL A 290 18.21 -5.86 -2.69
CA VAL A 290 17.86 -4.49 -3.14
C VAL A 290 18.71 -3.40 -2.53
N HIS A 291 19.30 -3.65 -1.36
CA HIS A 291 20.20 -2.69 -0.74
C HIS A 291 21.51 -3.35 -0.29
N PRO A 292 22.49 -3.54 -1.20
CA PRO A 292 23.82 -3.94 -0.77
C PRO A 292 24.55 -2.85 0.02
N VAL A 293 24.14 -1.56 -0.07
CA VAL A 293 24.95 -0.40 0.43
C VAL A 293 24.16 0.74 1.14
N ARG A 294 22.82 0.72 1.27
CA ARG A 294 22.11 1.77 2.04
C ARG A 294 21.03 1.19 2.95
N SER A 295 21.45 0.81 4.14
CA SER A 295 20.61 0.29 5.23
C SER A 295 19.92 1.38 6.08
N LEU A 296 19.66 2.59 5.56
CA LEU A 296 19.13 3.69 6.39
C LEU A 296 17.85 4.38 5.91
N GLU A 297 17.26 4.03 4.78
CA GLU A 297 15.94 4.55 4.42
C GLU A 297 14.95 3.40 4.31
N LYS A 298 14.17 3.21 5.39
CA LYS A 298 12.97 2.36 5.41
C LYS A 298 11.96 2.93 4.41
N SER A 299 12.05 2.54 3.13
CA SER A 299 10.92 2.73 2.23
C SER A 299 9.82 1.76 2.68
N LYS A 300 8.71 2.37 3.10
CA LYS A 300 7.53 1.71 3.63
C LYS A 300 6.67 1.31 2.43
N ASP A 301 7.14 0.37 1.61
CA ASP A 301 6.46 0.04 0.35
C ASP A 301 5.48 -1.13 0.48
N THR A 302 4.22 -0.77 0.31
CA THR A 302 2.97 -1.52 0.22
C THR A 302 3.05 -2.85 -0.55
N SER A 303 4.03 -3.03 -1.45
CA SER A 303 4.15 -4.26 -2.28
C SER A 303 4.69 -5.47 -1.51
N VAL A 304 5.56 -5.27 -0.51
CA VAL A 304 6.15 -6.37 0.30
C VAL A 304 5.07 -7.09 1.10
N HIS A 305 4.00 -6.37 1.42
CA HIS A 305 2.86 -6.90 2.16
C HIS A 305 1.84 -7.64 1.29
N ILE A 306 1.86 -7.53 -0.04
CA ILE A 306 0.83 -8.16 -0.90
C ILE A 306 0.98 -9.68 -0.89
N THR A 307 2.19 -10.20 -1.16
CA THR A 307 2.47 -11.65 -1.16
C THR A 307 2.30 -12.26 0.23
N SER A 308 2.80 -11.56 1.27
CA SER A 308 2.68 -11.96 2.67
C SER A 308 1.21 -11.97 3.15
N ASN A 309 0.41 -10.96 2.79
CA ASN A 309 -1.01 -10.91 3.14
C ASN A 309 -1.86 -11.91 2.35
N TYR A 310 -1.55 -12.18 1.07
CA TYR A 310 -2.28 -13.19 0.30
C TYR A 310 -2.02 -14.60 0.82
N LEU A 311 -0.76 -14.93 1.17
CA LEU A 311 -0.44 -16.21 1.84
C LEU A 311 -1.17 -16.34 3.20
N LYS A 312 -1.32 -15.24 3.94
CA LYS A 312 -2.16 -15.19 5.16
C LYS A 312 -3.67 -15.33 4.88
N GLN A 313 -4.16 -14.90 3.72
CA GLN A 313 -5.55 -15.14 3.31
C GLN A 313 -5.78 -16.61 2.94
N VAL A 314 -4.83 -17.26 2.26
CA VAL A 314 -4.84 -18.72 1.99
C VAL A 314 -4.91 -19.50 3.31
N TRP A 315 -4.15 -19.05 4.30
CA TRP A 315 -4.18 -19.57 5.67
C TRP A 315 -5.56 -19.46 6.31
N ASN A 316 -6.14 -18.25 6.31
CA ASN A 316 -7.46 -18.00 6.90
C ASN A 316 -8.54 -18.85 6.20
N MET A 317 -8.52 -18.94 4.88
CA MET A 317 -9.50 -19.68 4.09
C MET A 317 -9.39 -21.22 4.27
N SER A 318 -8.18 -21.72 4.55
CA SER A 318 -7.94 -23.14 4.85
C SER A 318 -8.34 -23.51 6.28
N CYS A 319 -8.08 -22.62 7.25
CA CYS A 319 -8.42 -22.87 8.66
C CYS A 319 -9.93 -22.77 8.95
N SER A 320 -10.64 -21.84 8.31
CA SER A 320 -12.08 -21.64 8.55
C SER A 320 -12.94 -22.85 8.18
N HIS A 321 -12.44 -23.79 7.37
CA HIS A 321 -13.20 -24.97 6.94
C HIS A 321 -12.81 -26.26 7.67
N ILE A 322 -11.66 -26.28 8.35
CA ILE A 322 -11.22 -27.41 9.18
C ILE A 322 -11.88 -27.31 10.57
N GLY A 323 -12.09 -26.09 11.09
CA GLY A 323 -12.82 -25.83 12.33
C GLY A 323 -14.35 -25.95 12.22
N ALA A 324 -14.92 -25.93 10.99
CA ALA A 324 -16.36 -26.13 10.77
C ALA A 324 -16.83 -27.59 10.99
N VAL A 325 -15.92 -28.50 11.33
CA VAL A 325 -16.25 -29.87 11.77
C VAL A 325 -16.56 -29.92 13.28
N GLN A 326 -16.40 -28.82 14.03
CA GLN A 326 -16.42 -28.87 15.51
C GLN A 326 -17.36 -27.93 16.26
N THR A 327 -18.25 -27.18 15.60
CA THR A 327 -19.24 -26.37 16.32
C THR A 327 -20.62 -26.50 15.70
N ASP A 328 -21.26 -27.64 15.96
CA ASP A 328 -22.66 -27.74 16.39
C ASP A 328 -22.94 -29.21 16.70
N ASN A 329 -23.72 -29.48 17.75
CA ASN A 329 -24.02 -30.82 18.26
C ASN A 329 -24.60 -31.76 17.17
N LYS A 330 -23.70 -32.45 16.46
CA LYS A 330 -23.81 -33.71 15.70
C LYS A 330 -22.58 -33.75 14.78
N PRO A 331 -21.78 -34.84 14.73
CA PRO A 331 -20.72 -34.98 13.75
C PRO A 331 -21.36 -35.24 12.38
N SER A 332 -21.85 -34.17 11.76
CA SER A 332 -22.23 -34.17 10.35
C SER A 332 -20.93 -34.02 9.57
N PHE A 333 -20.12 -35.08 9.53
CA PHE A 333 -19.33 -35.32 8.33
C PHE A 333 -20.36 -35.54 7.24
N SER A 334 -20.85 -34.44 6.63
CA SER A 334 -21.67 -34.50 5.44
C SER A 334 -20.74 -34.94 4.31
N LEU A 335 -20.39 -36.22 4.35
CA LEU A 335 -20.25 -37.03 3.16
C LEU A 335 -21.50 -36.69 2.35
N GLY A 336 -21.34 -35.78 1.39
CA GLY A 336 -22.46 -35.13 0.73
C GLY A 336 -23.47 -36.18 0.29
N GLU A 337 -24.73 -35.80 0.22
CA GLU A 337 -25.85 -36.65 -0.22
C GLU A 337 -25.63 -37.31 -1.61
N GLY A 338 -24.52 -37.03 -2.30
CA GLY A 338 -24.00 -37.74 -3.47
C GLY A 338 -23.10 -38.97 -3.21
N SER A 339 -22.74 -39.26 -1.96
CA SER A 339 -21.96 -40.44 -1.55
C SER A 339 -22.74 -41.28 -0.53
N ARG A 340 -24.01 -41.55 -0.84
CA ARG A 340 -24.59 -42.85 -0.48
C ARG A 340 -23.60 -43.89 -0.99
N LEU A 341 -22.86 -44.52 -0.07
CA LEU A 341 -21.98 -45.63 -0.35
C LEU A 341 -22.74 -46.62 -1.24
N GLY A 342 -22.41 -46.64 -2.53
CA GLY A 342 -22.82 -47.67 -3.47
C GLY A 342 -22.11 -48.98 -3.15
N ILE A 343 -22.31 -49.49 -1.93
CA ILE A 343 -21.86 -50.81 -1.45
C ILE A 343 -23.08 -51.70 -1.18
N ILE A 344 -24.20 -51.48 -1.90
CA ILE A 344 -25.39 -52.36 -1.83
C ILE A 344 -25.51 -53.29 -3.05
N GLN A 345 -24.66 -53.20 -4.07
CA GLN A 345 -24.80 -54.09 -5.22
C GLN A 345 -23.88 -55.29 -5.19
N ARG A 346 -24.56 -56.43 -4.97
CA ARG A 346 -24.16 -57.82 -5.18
C ARG A 346 -23.34 -58.42 -4.05
N ILE A 347 -24.07 -58.84 -3.03
CA ILE A 347 -23.73 -60.12 -2.43
C ILE A 347 -24.97 -61.01 -2.41
N THR A 348 -24.90 -62.08 -3.18
CA THR A 348 -25.86 -63.18 -3.17
C THR A 348 -25.68 -63.95 -1.86
N TRP A 349 -26.39 -63.54 -0.82
CA TRP A 349 -26.36 -64.24 0.47
C TRP A 349 -27.54 -65.19 0.60
N VAL A 350 -27.22 -66.46 0.74
CA VAL A 350 -28.14 -67.56 1.05
C VAL A 350 -28.65 -67.38 2.47
N SER A 351 -29.98 -67.47 2.63
CA SER A 351 -30.71 -67.35 3.89
C SER A 351 -30.21 -68.35 4.94
N PRO A 352 -29.75 -67.91 6.14
CA PRO A 352 -29.76 -68.77 7.31
C PRO A 352 -31.16 -68.70 7.96
N PRO A 353 -31.70 -69.82 8.50
CA PRO A 353 -33.04 -69.84 9.08
C PRO A 353 -33.18 -69.04 10.39
N THR A 354 -32.06 -68.67 11.04
CA THR A 354 -32.06 -68.16 12.41
C THR A 354 -31.05 -67.03 12.62
N ILE A 355 -31.48 -65.94 13.27
CA ILE A 355 -30.62 -64.83 13.67
C ILE A 355 -29.82 -65.22 14.91
N THR A 356 -28.68 -65.87 14.70
CA THR A 356 -27.75 -66.28 15.77
C THR A 356 -26.68 -65.24 16.03
N SER A 357 -26.01 -65.30 17.18
CA SER A 357 -24.84 -64.47 17.51
C SER A 357 -23.73 -64.60 16.45
N ASP A 358 -23.49 -65.81 15.95
CA ASP A 358 -22.50 -66.09 14.91
C ASP A 358 -22.88 -65.46 13.56
N TRP A 359 -24.17 -65.42 13.23
CA TRP A 359 -24.66 -64.72 12.06
C TRP A 359 -24.42 -63.20 12.18
N LYS A 360 -24.72 -62.62 13.35
CA LYS A 360 -24.47 -61.18 13.59
C LYS A 360 -22.98 -60.84 13.47
N ARG A 361 -22.08 -61.68 14.04
CA ARG A 361 -20.63 -61.53 13.85
C ARG A 361 -20.22 -61.60 12.40
N LYS A 362 -20.79 -62.53 11.62
CA LYS A 362 -20.46 -62.67 10.19
C LYS A 362 -20.91 -61.46 9.36
N VAL A 363 -22.11 -60.95 9.61
CA VAL A 363 -22.61 -59.72 8.98
C VAL A 363 -21.73 -58.52 9.36
N ALA A 364 -21.29 -58.46 10.62
CA ALA A 364 -20.38 -57.42 11.07
C ALA A 364 -18.99 -57.51 10.44
N GLN A 365 -18.44 -58.73 10.31
CA GLN A 365 -17.17 -59.00 9.65
C GLN A 365 -17.19 -58.55 8.17
N ASP A 366 -18.24 -58.92 7.44
CA ASP A 366 -18.42 -58.51 6.04
C ASP A 366 -18.56 -56.99 5.90
N ALA A 367 -19.24 -56.34 6.86
CA ALA A 367 -19.37 -54.88 6.89
C ALA A 367 -18.01 -54.20 7.13
N ILE A 368 -17.21 -54.69 8.08
CA ILE A 368 -15.85 -54.21 8.39
C ILE A 368 -14.92 -54.39 7.18
N GLU A 369 -14.95 -55.54 6.50
CA GLU A 369 -14.14 -55.80 5.31
C GLU A 369 -14.56 -54.96 4.09
N SER A 370 -15.84 -54.58 4.01
CA SER A 370 -16.34 -53.70 2.95
C SER A 370 -15.92 -52.23 3.11
N LEU A 371 -15.52 -51.82 4.32
CA LEU A 371 -15.03 -50.49 4.64
C LEU A 371 -13.58 -50.31 4.17
N SER A 372 -13.40 -49.74 2.97
CA SER A 372 -12.06 -49.48 2.44
C SER A 372 -11.42 -48.25 3.09
N ALA A 373 -10.45 -48.45 3.98
CA ALA A 373 -9.62 -47.40 4.57
C ALA A 373 -8.99 -46.47 3.50
N SER A 374 -8.63 -47.04 2.34
CA SER A 374 -8.09 -46.30 1.20
C SER A 374 -9.06 -45.25 0.64
N LYS A 375 -10.37 -45.52 0.58
CA LYS A 375 -11.36 -44.53 0.07
C LYS A 375 -11.55 -43.38 1.05
N LEU A 376 -11.54 -43.66 2.36
CA LEU A 376 -11.70 -42.63 3.39
C LEU A 376 -10.49 -41.69 3.42
N ALA A 377 -9.28 -42.24 3.48
CA ALA A 377 -8.04 -41.46 3.42
C ALA A 377 -7.94 -40.65 2.13
N LYS A 378 -8.26 -41.25 0.96
CA LYS A 378 -8.30 -40.53 -0.32
C LYS A 378 -9.33 -39.41 -0.34
N SER A 379 -10.51 -39.59 0.25
CA SER A 379 -11.55 -38.56 0.27
C SER A 379 -11.09 -37.31 1.03
N ILE A 380 -10.50 -37.49 2.22
CA ILE A 380 -10.01 -36.39 3.05
C ILE A 380 -8.84 -35.67 2.34
N CYS A 381 -7.82 -36.41 1.92
CA CYS A 381 -6.66 -35.81 1.26
C CYS A 381 -6.97 -35.24 -0.13
N SER A 382 -7.98 -35.75 -0.83
CA SER A 382 -8.44 -35.13 -2.08
C SER A 382 -8.99 -33.73 -1.83
N GLN A 383 -9.76 -33.51 -0.77
CA GLN A 383 -10.30 -32.18 -0.46
C GLN A 383 -9.19 -31.17 -0.16
N PHE A 384 -8.16 -31.57 0.59
CA PHE A 384 -6.98 -30.73 0.83
C PHE A 384 -6.24 -30.40 -0.46
N ARG A 385 -5.99 -31.40 -1.32
CA ARG A 385 -5.29 -31.20 -2.59
C ARG A 385 -6.06 -30.30 -3.56
N THR A 386 -7.38 -30.46 -3.66
CA THR A 386 -8.21 -29.59 -4.51
C THR A 386 -8.13 -28.13 -4.07
N ARG A 387 -8.13 -27.86 -2.76
CA ARG A 387 -8.00 -26.50 -2.23
C ARG A 387 -6.61 -25.92 -2.44
N LEU A 388 -5.57 -26.72 -2.20
CA LEU A 388 -4.19 -26.32 -2.46
C LEU A 388 -3.99 -25.96 -3.95
N ASN A 389 -4.53 -26.77 -4.85
CA ASN A 389 -4.47 -26.51 -6.30
C ASN A 389 -5.24 -25.23 -6.68
N SER A 390 -6.45 -25.04 -6.15
CA SER A 390 -7.23 -23.81 -6.40
C SER A 390 -6.49 -22.56 -5.90
N SER A 391 -5.79 -22.65 -4.77
CA SER A 391 -4.98 -21.55 -4.24
C SER A 391 -3.78 -21.25 -5.14
N HIS A 392 -3.07 -22.28 -5.60
CA HIS A 392 -1.95 -22.13 -6.52
C HIS A 392 -2.38 -21.46 -7.83
N GLU A 393 -3.51 -21.89 -8.39
CA GLU A 393 -4.09 -21.30 -9.59
C GLU A 393 -4.49 -19.83 -9.38
N ALA A 394 -5.12 -19.50 -8.25
CA ALA A 394 -5.48 -18.12 -7.89
C ALA A 394 -4.25 -17.22 -7.72
N PHE A 395 -3.17 -17.75 -7.14
CA PHE A 395 -1.90 -17.04 -7.01
C PHE A 395 -1.25 -16.80 -8.38
N ALA A 396 -1.18 -17.83 -9.22
CA ALA A 396 -0.67 -17.70 -10.57
C ALA A 396 -1.47 -16.68 -11.40
N ALA A 397 -2.80 -16.65 -11.24
CA ALA A 397 -3.66 -15.66 -11.89
C ALA A 397 -3.41 -14.24 -11.37
N SER A 398 -3.24 -14.06 -10.05
CA SER A 398 -2.96 -12.75 -9.44
C SER A 398 -1.59 -12.22 -9.87
N LEU A 399 -0.56 -13.07 -9.92
CA LEU A 399 0.75 -12.69 -10.46
C LEU A 399 0.69 -12.27 -11.93
N ARG A 400 -0.18 -12.90 -12.74
CA ARG A 400 -0.39 -12.49 -14.13
C ARG A 400 -1.02 -11.10 -14.23
N GLN A 401 -1.98 -10.76 -13.36
CA GLN A 401 -2.59 -9.43 -13.33
C GLN A 401 -1.59 -8.33 -12.94
N VAL A 402 -0.65 -8.63 -12.04
CA VAL A 402 0.39 -7.68 -11.61
C VAL A 402 1.54 -7.57 -12.62
N SER A 403 1.64 -8.51 -13.57
CA SER A 403 2.66 -8.50 -14.63
C SER A 403 2.27 -7.75 -15.91
N VAL A 404 1.01 -7.29 -15.99
CA VAL A 404 0.48 -6.41 -17.05
C VAL A 404 0.48 -4.99 -16.53
#